data_AF-A0A1I1FWF2-F1
#
_entry.id   AF-A0A1I1FWF2-F1
#
_cell.length_a   1.000
_cell.length_b   1.000
_cell.length_c   1.000
_cell.angle_alpha   90.00
_cell.angle_beta   90.00
_cell.angle_gamma   90.00
#
_symmetry.space_group_name_H-M   'P 1'
#
loop_
_entity.id
_entity.type
_entity.pdbx_description
1 polymer ?
#
loop_
_entity_poly.entity_id
_entity_poly.type
_entity_poly.pdbx_seq_one_letter_code
_entity_poly.pdbx_strand_id
1 'polypeptide(L)' 'MEAVDALIEKKRQEMIRIAGVWGFTSQETIKASQELDSLLNMVLLTDKYIKETVNV' A
#
# COMPACT_ATOMS: atom_id res chain seq x y z
N MET A 1 6.77 -13.90 -2.09
CA MET A 1 6.19 -12.58 -1.73
C MET A 1 5.40 -11.95 -2.89
N GLU A 2 5.35 -12.55 -4.09
CA GLU A 2 4.68 -11.98 -5.29
C GLU A 2 3.20 -11.61 -5.11
N ALA A 3 2.44 -12.36 -4.32
CA ALA A 3 1.01 -12.10 -4.14
C ALA A 3 0.72 -10.78 -3.41
N VAL A 4 1.63 -10.36 -2.52
CA VAL A 4 1.50 -9.13 -1.72
C VAL A 4 1.82 -7.91 -2.56
N ASP A 5 2.86 -7.99 -3.38
CA ASP A 5 3.24 -6.93 -4.32
C ASP A 5 2.12 -6.65 -5.32
N ALA A 6 1.44 -7.69 -5.82
CA ALA A 6 0.29 -7.56 -6.70
C ALA A 6 -0.90 -6.84 -6.03
N LEU A 7 -1.13 -7.05 -4.73
CA LEU A 7 -2.18 -6.35 -3.98
C LEU A 7 -1.86 -4.87 -3.80
N ILE A 8 -0.60 -4.55 -3.47
CA ILE A 8 -0.12 -3.16 -3.37
C ILE A 8 -0.27 -2.46 -4.73
N GLU A 9 0.16 -3.10 -5.81
CA GLU A 9 0.09 -2.50 -7.14
C GLU A 9 -1.35 -2.28 -7.59
N LYS A 10 -2.24 -3.23 -7.33
CA LYS A 10 -3.68 -3.04 -7.58
C LYS A 10 -4.23 -1.83 -6.84
N LYS A 11 -3.86 -1.65 -5.56
CA LYS A 11 -4.33 -0.51 -4.77
C LYS A 11 -3.72 0.81 -5.23
N ARG A 12 -2.45 0.80 -5.65
CA ARG A 12 -1.79 1.95 -6.28
C ARG A 12 -2.52 2.40 -7.55
N GLN A 13 -2.86 1.46 -8.43
CA GLN A 13 -3.60 1.77 -9.65
C GLN A 13 -5.01 2.32 -9.34
N GLU A 14 -5.68 1.80 -8.32
CA GLU A 14 -6.96 2.34 -7.86
C GLU A 14 -6.83 3.80 -7.39
N MET A 15 -5.82 4.12 -6.56
CA MET A 15 -5.56 5.49 -6.10
C MET A 15 -5.28 6.44 -7.27
N ILE A 16 -4.45 6.03 -8.24
CA ILE A 16 -4.14 6.83 -9.43
C ILE A 16 -5.41 7.08 -10.26
N ARG A 17 -6.26 6.06 -10.42
CA ARG A 17 -7.53 6.19 -11.13
C ARG A 17 -8.47 7.19 -10.43
N ILE A 18 -8.57 7.12 -9.10
CA ILE A 18 -9.37 8.07 -8.32
C ILE A 18 -8.79 9.48 -8.44
N ALA A 19 -7.46 9.63 -8.37
CA ALA A 19 -6.78 10.91 -8.58
C ALA A 19 -7.03 11.52 -9.96
N GLY A 20 -7.09 10.68 -11.00
CA GLY A 20 -7.42 11.13 -12.36
C GLY A 20 -8.84 11.67 -12.49
N VAL A 21 -9.79 11.22 -11.65
CA VAL A 21 -11.19 11.66 -11.68
C VAL A 21 -11.44 12.84 -10.74
N TRP A 22 -10.90 12.78 -9.52
CA TRP A 22 -11.23 13.70 -8.43
C TRP A 22 -10.09 14.67 -8.08
N GLY A 23 -8.89 14.47 -8.64
CA GLY A 23 -7.68 15.19 -8.27
C GLY A 23 -6.98 14.57 -7.05
N PHE A 24 -5.69 14.84 -6.91
CA PHE A 24 -4.86 14.27 -5.84
C PHE A 24 -5.21 14.75 -4.43
N THR A 25 -5.84 15.92 -4.32
CA THR A 25 -6.22 16.53 -3.04
C THR A 25 -7.67 16.26 -2.65
N SER A 26 -8.41 15.47 -3.44
CA SER A 26 -9.77 15.06 -3.08
C SER A 26 -9.76 14.12 -1.89
N GLN A 27 -10.85 14.13 -1.12
CA GLN A 27 -11.00 13.24 0.05
C GLN A 27 -10.93 11.77 -0.37
N GLU A 28 -11.45 11.44 -1.54
CA GLU A 28 -11.45 10.13 -2.15
C GLU A 28 -10.03 9.66 -2.46
N THR A 29 -9.20 10.50 -3.07
CA THR A 29 -7.79 10.16 -3.34
C THR A 29 -6.98 10.09 -2.06
N ILE A 30 -7.21 11.01 -1.11
CA ILE A 30 -6.54 10.99 0.19
C ILE A 30 -6.86 9.68 0.93
N LYS A 31 -8.13 9.28 0.96
CA LYS A 31 -8.54 8.00 1.56
C LYS A 31 -7.88 6.81 0.87
N ALA A 32 -7.88 6.78 -0.46
CA ALA A 32 -7.21 5.72 -1.22
C ALA A 32 -5.69 5.67 -0.95
N SER A 33 -5.05 6.83 -0.75
CA SER A 33 -3.63 6.91 -0.39
C SER A 33 -3.34 6.38 1.01
N GLN A 34 -4.21 6.65 1.99
CA GLN A 34 -4.10 6.14 3.36
C GLN A 34 -4.27 4.61 3.42
N GLU A 35 -5.19 4.07 2.62
CA GLU A 35 -5.37 2.62 2.50
C GLU A 35 -4.15 1.95 1.85
N LEU A 36 -3.56 2.57 0.83
CA LEU A 36 -2.32 2.09 0.22
C LEU A 36 -1.14 2.14 1.19
N ASP A 37 -1.00 3.24 1.96
CA ASP A 37 0.04 3.40 2.95
C ASP A 37 -0.07 2.36 4.08
N SER A 38 -1.30 2.07 4.52
CA SER A 38 -1.58 1.02 5.51
C SER A 38 -1.13 -0.36 5.00
N LEU A 39 -1.41 -0.68 3.73
CA LEU A 39 -0.95 -1.93 3.11
C LEU A 39 0.58 -2.00 3.08
N LEU A 40 1.25 -0.93 2.66
CA LEU A 40 2.71 -0.86 2.62
C LEU A 40 3.32 -1.04 4.02
N ASN A 41 2.77 -0.38 5.04
CA ASN A 41 3.24 -0.48 6.41
C ASN A 41 3.08 -1.90 6.97
N MET A 42 1.98 -2.60 6.67
CA MET A 42 1.81 -4.00 7.08
C MET A 42 2.88 -4.91 6.47
N VAL A 43 3.25 -4.68 5.21
CA VAL A 43 4.31 -5.46 4.54
C VAL A 43 5.68 -5.16 5.14
N LEU A 44 6.00 -3.88 5.36
CA LEU A 44 7.26 -3.46 5.99
C LEU A 44 7.41 -4.02 7.41
N LEU A 45 6.32 -4.02 8.19
CA LEU A 45 6.30 -4.65 9.51
C LEU A 45 6.56 -6.15 9.40
N THR A 46 5.89 -6.84 8.48
CA THR A 46 6.07 -8.28 8.27
C THR A 46 7.52 -8.61 7.89
N ASP A 47 8.13 -7.84 6.98
CA ASP A 47 9.54 -8.00 6.59
C ASP A 47 10.49 -7.76 7.77
N LYS A 48 10.20 -6.75 8.59
CA LYS A 48 10.97 -6.46 9.82
C LYS A 48 10.88 -7.61 10.83
N TYR A 49 9.69 -8.13 11.10
CA TYR A 49 9.50 -9.28 12.01
C TYR A 49 10.22 -10.53 11.51
N ILE A 50 10.19 -10.81 10.20
CA ILE A 50 10.92 -11.94 9.62
C ILE A 50 12.43 -11.75 9.79
N LYS A 51 12.97 -10.57 9.51
CA LYS A 51 14.41 -10.30 9.68
C LYS A 51 14.87 -10.40 11.14
N GLU A 52 14.03 -10.02 12.09
CA GLU A 52 14.33 -10.15 13.53
C GLU A 52 14.22 -11.60 14.02
N THR A 53 13.37 -12.43 13.40
CA THR A 53 13.15 -13.84 13.84
C THR A 53 14.08 -14.85 13.17
N VAL A 54 14.61 -14.55 11.97
CA VAL A 54 15.48 -15.46 11.19
C VAL A 54 16.98 -15.21 11.45
N ASN A 55 17.34 -14.17 12.21
CA ASN A 55 18.68 -13.98 12.76
C ASN A 55 18.89 -14.82 14.05
N VAL A 56 18.77 -16.14 13.93
CA VAL A 56 19.17 -17.14 14.96
C VAL A 56 20.28 -18.02 14.40
#